data_AF-A0A7J8ZAB9-F1
#
_entry.id   AF-A0A7J8ZAB9-F1
#
_cell.length_a   1.000
_cell.length_b   1.000
_cell.length_c   1.000
_cell.angle_alpha   90.00
_cell.angle_beta   90.00
_cell.angle_gamma   90.00
#
_symmetry.space_group_name_H-M   'P 1'
#
loop_
_entity.id
_entity.type
_entity.pdbx_description
1 polymer ?
#
loop_
_entity_poly.entity_id
_entity_poly.type
_entity_poly.pdbx_seq_one_letter_code
_entity_poly.pdbx_strand_id
1 'polypeptide(L)'
;MVVVGKEKREFLVDSFVLEESPFRVLIDTMKKDYGEKREKNGRVILVDVDAILFEHMLWLMQNDCSSLFQLNLEEIIDFYSQDN
;
A
#
# COMPACT_ATOMS: atom_id res chain seq x y z
N MET A 1 5.01 -9.33 -5.73
CA MET A 1 3.58 -9.54 -5.47
C MET A 1 3.25 -8.87 -4.15
N VAL A 2 2.18 -8.10 -4.09
CA VAL A 2 1.75 -7.42 -2.86
C VAL A 2 0.42 -7.98 -2.45
N VAL A 3 0.26 -8.29 -1.19
CA VAL A 3 -0.99 -8.80 -0.63
C VAL A 3 -1.51 -7.73 0.31
N VAL A 4 -2.71 -7.25 0.05
CA VAL A 4 -3.25 -6.05 0.70
C VAL A 4 -4.52 -6.39 1.45
N GLY A 5 -4.59 -5.90 2.69
CA GLY A 5 -5.74 -5.99 3.58
C GLY A 5 -5.97 -7.37 4.17
N LYS A 6 -6.95 -7.46 5.06
CA LYS A 6 -7.39 -8.73 5.68
C LYS A 6 -7.94 -9.72 4.67
N GLU A 7 -8.52 -9.22 3.58
CA GLU A 7 -8.99 -10.02 2.46
C GLU A 7 -7.86 -10.68 1.66
N LYS A 8 -6.59 -10.33 1.95
CA LYS A 8 -5.40 -10.83 1.26
C LYS A 8 -5.51 -10.67 -0.25
N ARG A 9 -5.96 -9.49 -0.71
CA ARG A 9 -6.09 -9.24 -2.14
C ARG A 9 -4.71 -9.13 -2.76
N GLU A 10 -4.45 -9.92 -3.79
CA GLU A 10 -3.15 -10.01 -4.45
C GLU A 10 -3.04 -8.96 -5.57
N PHE A 11 -2.05 -8.09 -5.47
CA PHE A 11 -1.70 -7.08 -6.44
C PHE A 11 -0.36 -7.42 -7.10
N LEU A 12 -0.38 -7.53 -8.42
CA LEU A 12 0.81 -7.67 -9.24
C LEU A 12 1.34 -6.27 -9.58
N VAL A 13 2.16 -5.75 -8.67
CA VAL A 13 2.88 -4.49 -8.85
C VAL A 13 4.36 -4.79 -8.96
N ASP A 14 5.04 -4.05 -9.85
CA ASP A 14 6.48 -4.07 -9.94
C ASP A 14 7.15 -3.60 -8.66
N SER A 15 8.30 -4.18 -8.34
CA SER A 15 9.10 -3.84 -7.17
C SER A 15 9.50 -2.37 -7.13
N PHE A 16 9.74 -1.74 -8.29
CA PHE A 16 10.13 -0.33 -8.35
C PHE A 16 9.03 0.57 -7.79
N VAL A 17 7.75 0.32 -8.12
CA VAL A 17 6.61 1.11 -7.63
C VAL A 17 6.54 1.10 -6.10
N LEU A 18 6.88 -0.04 -5.49
CA LEU A 18 6.85 -0.24 -4.05
C LEU A 18 8.08 0.32 -3.34
N GLU A 19 9.19 0.46 -4.06
CA GLU A 19 10.41 1.12 -3.59
C GLU A 19 10.36 2.64 -3.76
N GLU A 20 9.49 3.13 -4.65
CA GLU A 20 9.22 4.55 -4.86
C GLU A 20 8.42 5.15 -3.70
N SER A 21 8.69 6.42 -3.41
CA SER A 21 7.85 7.22 -2.51
C SER A 21 6.56 7.58 -3.25
N PRO A 22 5.37 7.46 -2.63
CA PRO A 22 5.08 7.28 -1.21
C PRO A 22 4.78 5.83 -0.79
N PHE A 23 4.72 4.85 -1.70
CA PHE A 23 4.46 3.45 -1.34
C PHE A 23 5.47 2.89 -0.37
N ARG A 24 6.75 3.22 -0.56
CA ARG A 24 7.80 2.81 0.37
C ARG A 24 7.52 3.28 1.78
N VAL A 25 7.06 4.53 1.94
CA VAL A 25 6.73 5.13 3.24
C VAL A 25 5.51 4.44 3.83
N LEU A 26 4.46 4.23 3.05
CA LEU A 26 3.26 3.52 3.47
C LEU A 26 3.59 2.11 3.97
N ILE A 27 4.37 1.35 3.20
CA ILE A 27 4.80 0.00 3.55
C ILE A 27 5.68 0.03 4.81
N ASP A 28 6.57 1.01 4.96
CA ASP A 28 7.43 1.14 6.15
C ASP A 28 6.64 1.47 7.41
N THR A 29 5.67 2.39 7.30
CA THR A 29 4.74 2.74 8.39
C THR A 29 3.92 1.52 8.80
N MET A 30 3.33 0.79 7.85
CA MET A 30 2.50 -0.39 8.14
C MET A 30 3.31 -1.61 8.60
N LYS A 31 4.57 -1.76 8.14
CA LYS A 31 5.51 -2.79 8.63
C LYS A 31 5.84 -2.63 10.11
N LYS A 32 5.76 -1.40 10.62
CA LYS A 32 6.09 -1.10 12.01
C LYS A 32 4.98 -1.53 12.98
N ASP A 33 3.73 -1.48 12.53
CA ASP A 33 2.55 -1.90 13.28
C ASP A 33 2.34 -3.43 13.25
N TYR A 34 2.59 -4.08 12.11
CA TYR A 34 2.44 -5.53 11.98
C TYR A 34 3.80 -6.21 11.81
N GLY A 35 4.32 -6.71 12.94
CA GLY A 35 5.62 -7.36 13.06
C GLY A 35 6.03 -8.20 11.84
N GLU A 36 7.22 -7.87 11.34
CA GLU A 36 7.93 -8.40 10.17
C GLU A 36 7.58 -9.86 9.79
N LYS A 37 6.51 -10.07 9.04
CA LYS A 37 6.28 -11.31 8.28
C LYS A 37 6.75 -11.13 6.85
N ARG A 38 8.07 -10.95 6.66
CA ARG A 38 8.68 -11.26 5.37
C ARG A 38 8.70 -12.78 5.28
N GLU A 39 7.77 -13.37 4.54
CA GLU A 39 7.89 -14.80 4.20
C GLU A 39 9.23 -15.00 3.49
N LYS A 40 10.14 -15.73 4.15
CA LYS A 40 11.54 -15.92 3.77
C LYS A 40 11.75 -16.62 2.41
N ASN A 41 10.68 -16.94 1.67
CA ASN A 41 10.73 -17.77 0.47
C ASN A 41 10.29 -17.12 -0.84
N GLY A 42 10.03 -15.81 -0.90
CA GLY A 42 9.98 -15.11 -2.18
C GLY A 42 9.03 -13.93 -2.24
N ARG A 43 9.56 -12.71 -2.19
CA ARG A 43 8.98 -11.42 -2.65
C ARG A 43 7.46 -11.23 -2.55
N VAL A 44 6.83 -11.67 -1.47
CA VAL A 44 5.45 -11.29 -1.12
C VAL A 44 5.49 -10.21 -0.05
N ILE A 45 4.95 -9.04 -0.35
CA ILE A 45 4.84 -7.92 0.59
C ILE A 45 3.41 -7.90 1.11
N LEU A 46 3.23 -8.12 2.41
CA LEU A 46 1.94 -7.99 3.07
C LEU A 46 1.77 -6.55 3.56
N VAL A 47 0.67 -5.90 3.19
CA VAL A 47 0.33 -4.54 3.61
C VAL A 47 -1.07 -4.57 4.24
N ASP A 48 -1.16 -4.23 5.52
CA ASP A 48 -2.44 -4.14 6.25
C ASP A 48 -3.11 -2.79 5.95
N VAL A 49 -3.55 -2.62 4.71
CA VAL A 49 -4.30 -1.44 4.26
C VAL A 49 -5.47 -1.93 3.41
N ASP A 50 -6.52 -1.14 3.28
CA ASP A 50 -7.63 -1.48 2.38
C ASP A 50 -7.17 -1.66 0.94
N ALA A 51 -7.73 -2.70 0.30
CA ALA A 51 -7.46 -3.00 -1.09
C ALA A 51 -7.82 -1.83 -2.01
N ILE A 52 -8.88 -1.09 -1.67
CA ILE A 52 -9.36 0.06 -2.45
C ILE A 52 -8.37 1.22 -2.34
N LEU A 53 -7.88 1.52 -1.13
CA LEU A 53 -6.86 2.56 -0.92
C LEU A 53 -5.58 2.24 -1.72
N PHE A 54 -5.11 0.99 -1.65
CA PHE A 54 -3.93 0.60 -2.40
C PHE A 54 -4.12 0.71 -3.92
N GLU A 55 -5.29 0.30 -4.43
CA GLU A 55 -5.64 0.47 -5.84
C GLU A 55 -5.71 1.95 -6.25
N HIS A 56 -6.28 2.81 -5.40
CA HIS A 56 -6.35 4.25 -5.64
C HIS A 56 -4.95 4.86 -5.74
N MET A 57 -4.04 4.51 -4.81
CA MET A 57 -2.65 4.98 -4.88
C MET A 57 -1.96 4.46 -6.14
N LEU A 58 -2.18 3.21 -6.55
CA LEU A 58 -1.60 2.67 -7.78
C LEU A 58 -2.08 3.42 -9.01
N TRP A 59 -3.36 3.75 -9.05
CA TRP A 59 -3.96 4.51 -10.13
C TRP A 59 -3.35 5.91 -10.23
N LEU A 60 -3.19 6.59 -9.08
CA LEU A 60 -2.54 7.91 -9.04
C LEU A 60 -1.07 7.83 -9.45
N MET A 61 -0.33 6.80 -9.04
CA MET A 61 1.07 6.66 -9.46
C MET A 61 1.22 6.52 -10.97
N GLN A 62 0.24 5.90 -11.66
CA GLN A 62 0.29 5.75 -13.11
C GLN A 62 -0.27 6.96 -13.87
N ASN A 63 -1.26 7.68 -13.31
CA ASN A 63 -1.98 8.74 -14.00
C ASN A 63 -1.62 10.15 -13.52
N ASP A 64 -1.48 10.34 -12.21
CA ASP A 64 -1.22 11.65 -11.60
C ASP A 64 -0.37 11.53 -10.33
N CYS A 65 0.94 11.34 -10.52
CA CYS A 65 1.91 11.26 -9.42
C CYS A 65 1.84 12.50 -8.52
N SER A 66 1.57 13.68 -9.09
CA SER A 66 1.52 14.95 -8.36
C SER A 66 0.43 14.92 -7.29
N SER A 67 -0.75 14.42 -7.65
CA SER A 67 -1.84 14.26 -6.71
C SER A 67 -1.48 13.30 -5.58
N LEU A 68 -0.79 12.19 -5.85
CA LEU A 68 -0.44 11.22 -4.81
C LEU A 68 0.61 11.73 -3.80
N PHE A 69 1.45 12.70 -4.16
CA PHE A 69 2.29 13.43 -3.19
C PHE A 69 1.56 14.54 -2.44
N GLN A 70 0.49 15.08 -3.01
CA GLN A 70 -0.37 16.09 -2.36
C GLN A 70 -1.48 15.47 -1.52
N LEU A 71 -1.69 14.16 -1.68
CA LEU A 71 -2.72 13.39 -1.04
C LEU A 71 -2.43 13.33 0.46
N ASN A 72 -3.41 13.77 1.26
CA ASN A 72 -3.34 13.67 2.70
C ASN A 72 -3.58 12.21 3.12
N LEU A 73 -2.49 11.43 3.21
CA LEU A 73 -2.55 10.00 3.49
C LEU A 73 -3.37 9.69 4.76
N GLU A 74 -3.31 10.54 5.78
CA GLU A 74 -4.10 10.35 7.00
C GLU A 74 -5.61 10.44 6.74
N GLU A 75 -6.06 11.46 6.01
CA GLU A 75 -7.49 11.66 5.70
C GLU A 75 -8.02 10.55 4.78
N ILE A 76 -7.19 10.09 3.86
CA ILE A 76 -7.54 9.01 2.95
C ILE A 76 -7.55 7.66 3.68
N ILE A 77 -6.55 7.36 4.50
CA ILE A 77 -6.57 6.17 5.36
C ILE A 77 -7.80 6.21 6.25
N ASP A 78 -8.12 7.36 6.86
CA ASP A 78 -9.33 7.52 7.68
C ASP A 78 -10.60 7.22 6.86
N PHE A 79 -10.75 7.83 5.68
CA PHE A 79 -11.89 7.59 4.77
C PHE A 79 -12.06 6.12 4.39
N TYR A 80 -10.97 5.43 4.02
CA TYR A 80 -11.02 4.01 3.66
C TYR A 80 -11.07 3.06 4.86
N SER A 81 -10.61 3.49 6.04
CA SER A 81 -10.71 2.72 7.30
C SER A 81 -12.11 2.76 7.91
N GLN A 82 -12.95 3.70 7.48
CA GLN A 82 -14.32 3.86 7.97
C GLN A 82 -15.32 2.87 7.35
N ASP A 83 -14.95 2.14 6.28
CA ASP A 83 -15.75 1.05 5.72
C ASP A 83 -15.36 -0.30 6.36
N ASN A 84 -15.67 -0.48 7.65
CA ASN A 84 -15.72 -1.82 8.28
C ASN A 84 -16.60 -1.90 9.53
#